data_AF-A0AB38SIV8-F1
#
_entry.id   AF-A0AB38SIV8-F1
#
_cell.length_a   1.000
_cell.length_b   1.000
_cell.length_c   1.000
_cell.angle_alpha   90.00
_cell.angle_beta   90.00
_cell.angle_gamma   90.00
#
_symmetry.space_group_name_H-M   'P 1'
#
loop_
_entity.id
_entity.type
_entity.pdbx_description
1 polymer ?
#
loop_
_entity_poly.entity_id
_entity_poly.type
_entity_poly.pdbx_seq_one_letter_code
_entity_poly.pdbx_strand_id
1 'polypeptide(L)'
;MASIRQIEANRSNAKRSTGPKTAGGKARSSQNALRHGLARSGDPAVTENFAVAIALGLGHQVTPESAMVLARSKLALLRLRTLRQEKLAALLGGPLPADLKCLKGLERYERAALVQQRRALRALSLKG
;
A
#
# COMPACT_ATOMS: atom_id res chain seq x y z
N MET A 1 -10.63 13.73 12.78
CA MET A 1 -10.36 13.18 14.12
C MET A 1 -11.18 11.91 14.32
N ALA A 2 -10.68 10.93 15.08
CA ALA A 2 -11.46 9.72 15.41
C ALA A 2 -12.45 10.03 16.54
N SER A 3 -13.68 9.49 16.47
CA SER A 3 -14.67 9.71 17.53
C SER A 3 -14.33 8.90 18.79
N ILE A 4 -14.90 9.27 19.94
CA ILE A 4 -14.73 8.55 21.20
C ILE A 4 -15.07 7.05 21.02
N ARG A 5 -16.18 6.74 20.34
CA ARG A 5 -16.56 5.37 20.00
C ARG A 5 -15.50 4.63 19.17
N GLN A 6 -14.88 5.31 18.20
CA GLN A 6 -13.78 4.71 17.42
C GLN A 6 -12.53 4.48 18.27
N ILE A 7 -12.21 5.38 19.20
CA ILE A 7 -11.06 5.26 20.10
C ILE A 7 -11.23 4.07 21.05
N GLU A 8 -12.42 3.91 21.64
CA GLU A 8 -12.74 2.78 22.52
C GLU A 8 -12.71 1.44 21.76
N ALA A 9 -13.31 1.40 20.56
CA ALA A 9 -13.25 0.22 19.70
C ALA A 9 -11.80 -0.14 19.33
N ASN A 10 -10.97 0.85 18.98
CA ASN A 10 -9.55 0.64 18.68
C ASN A 10 -8.78 0.10 19.89
N ARG A 11 -9.05 0.60 21.10
CA ARG A 11 -8.44 0.08 22.35
C ARG A 11 -8.84 -1.36 22.62
N SER A 12 -10.13 -1.69 22.50
CA SER A 12 -10.63 -3.05 22.69
C SER A 12 -10.07 -4.02 21.65
N ASN A 13 -10.00 -3.61 20.37
CA ASN A 13 -9.39 -4.40 19.30
C ASN A 13 -7.88 -4.59 19.51
N ALA A 14 -7.18 -3.56 20.01
CA ALA A 14 -5.76 -3.65 20.34
C ALA A 14 -5.49 -4.68 21.45
N LYS A 15 -6.34 -4.73 22.49
CA LYS A 15 -6.24 -5.74 23.57
C LYS A 15 -6.42 -7.17 23.04
N ARG A 16 -7.25 -7.36 22.01
CA ARG A 16 -7.52 -8.66 21.37
C ARG A 16 -6.51 -9.02 20.26
N SER A 17 -5.60 -8.11 19.89
CA SER A 17 -4.62 -8.34 18.84
C SER A 17 -3.57 -9.36 19.28
N THR A 18 -3.46 -10.45 18.54
CA THR A 18 -2.47 -11.52 18.72
C THR A 18 -1.22 -11.32 17.84
N GLY A 19 -1.09 -10.14 17.22
CA GLY A 19 0.07 -9.81 16.38
C GLY A 19 1.38 -9.77 17.18
N PRO A 20 2.53 -9.84 16.49
CA PRO A 20 3.83 -9.88 17.15
C PRO A 20 4.13 -8.61 17.95
N LYS A 21 4.34 -8.78 19.26
CA LYS A 21 4.66 -7.68 20.20
C LYS A 21 6.17 -7.41 20.32
N THR A 22 7.00 -8.40 19.99
CA THR A 22 8.46 -8.32 20.09
C THR A 22 9.11 -7.86 18.78
N ALA A 23 10.30 -7.25 18.86
CA ALA A 23 11.07 -6.86 17.67
C ALA A 23 11.33 -8.05 16.73
N GLY A 24 11.74 -9.21 17.27
CA GLY A 24 11.94 -10.43 16.48
C GLY A 24 10.65 -11.00 15.87
N GLY A 25 9.52 -10.90 16.57
CA GLY A 25 8.21 -11.25 16.01
C GLY A 25 7.81 -10.32 14.86
N LYS A 26 8.07 -9.01 14.99
CA LYS A 26 7.82 -8.02 13.93
C LYS A 26 8.72 -8.26 12.72
N ALA A 27 9.99 -8.58 12.92
CA ALA A 27 10.93 -8.91 11.84
C ALA A 27 10.52 -10.18 11.08
N ARG A 28 10.07 -11.24 11.76
CA ARG A 28 9.52 -12.43 11.08
C ARG A 28 8.23 -12.12 10.34
N SER A 29 7.36 -11.30 10.92
CA SER A 29 6.11 -10.90 10.25
C SER A 29 6.36 -10.00 9.04
N SER A 30 7.39 -9.14 9.07
CA SER A 30 7.76 -8.31 7.91
C SER A 30 8.33 -9.15 6.77
N GLN A 31 8.97 -10.30 7.05
CA GLN A 31 9.37 -11.25 6.01
C GLN A 31 8.18 -11.86 5.25
N ASN A 32 6.95 -11.86 5.80
CA ASN A 32 5.76 -12.28 5.05
C ASN A 32 5.53 -11.40 3.80
N ALA A 33 5.92 -10.12 3.87
CA ALA A 33 5.89 -9.21 2.72
C ALA A 33 6.87 -9.64 1.62
N LEU A 34 8.04 -10.17 2.01
CA LEU A 34 9.06 -10.67 1.10
C LEU A 34 8.67 -12.02 0.50
N ARG A 35 8.07 -12.92 1.31
CA ARG A 35 7.66 -14.26 0.88
C ARG A 35 6.58 -14.25 -0.21
N HIS A 36 5.63 -13.32 -0.12
CA HIS A 36 4.53 -13.23 -1.09
C HIS A 36 4.70 -12.09 -2.10
N GLY A 37 5.73 -11.24 -1.94
CA GLY A 37 6.01 -10.09 -2.81
C GLY A 37 5.00 -8.93 -2.73
N LEU A 38 3.82 -9.16 -2.14
CA LEU A 38 2.68 -8.24 -2.17
C LEU A 38 2.87 -6.94 -1.36
N ALA A 39 3.85 -6.92 -0.46
CA ALA A 39 4.16 -5.75 0.38
C ALA A 39 5.62 -5.33 0.30
N ARG A 40 6.32 -5.69 -0.80
CA ARG A 40 7.70 -5.25 -1.02
C ARG A 40 7.74 -3.74 -1.27
N SER A 41 8.54 -3.04 -0.47
CA SER A 41 8.88 -1.63 -0.70
C SER A 41 9.60 -1.49 -2.04
N GLY A 42 9.34 -0.39 -2.72
CA GLY A 42 9.96 -0.11 -4.00
C GLY A 42 11.41 0.24 -3.92
N ASP A 43 12.05 0.29 -5.10
CA ASP A 43 13.29 1.01 -5.26
C ASP A 43 13.12 2.47 -4.77
N PRO A 44 13.89 2.89 -3.74
CA PRO A 44 13.86 4.25 -3.23
C PRO A 44 14.14 5.30 -4.31
N ALA A 45 15.10 5.05 -5.21
CA ALA A 45 15.51 5.99 -6.24
C ALA A 45 14.37 6.22 -7.25
N VAL A 46 13.70 5.15 -7.68
CA VAL A 46 12.51 5.24 -8.55
C VAL A 46 11.40 6.05 -7.87
N THR A 47 11.24 5.86 -6.56
CA THR A 47 10.22 6.55 -5.78
C THR A 47 10.49 8.05 -5.68
N GLU A 48 11.74 8.42 -5.40
CA GLU A 48 12.18 9.82 -5.32
C GLU A 48 12.06 10.51 -6.68
N ASN A 49 12.56 9.90 -7.75
CA ASN A 49 12.45 10.45 -9.10
C ASN A 49 10.98 10.68 -9.50
N PHE A 50 10.10 9.75 -9.16
CA PHE A 50 8.68 9.92 -9.46
C PHE A 50 8.00 10.98 -8.61
N ALA A 51 8.44 11.18 -7.36
CA ALA A 51 7.97 12.28 -6.52
C ALA A 51 8.36 13.64 -7.08
N VAL A 52 9.60 13.78 -7.57
CA VAL A 52 10.06 14.99 -8.27
C VAL A 52 9.22 15.25 -9.51
N ALA A 53 8.98 14.23 -10.35
CA ALA A 53 8.15 14.36 -11.54
C ALA A 53 6.70 14.78 -11.21
N ILE A 54 6.12 14.23 -10.14
CA ILE A 54 4.79 14.62 -9.64
C ILE A 54 4.77 16.08 -9.18
N ALA A 55 5.78 16.51 -8.41
CA ALA A 55 5.86 17.88 -7.91
C ALA A 55 5.97 18.90 -9.07
N LEU A 56 6.80 18.60 -10.07
CA LEU A 56 6.95 19.44 -11.27
C LEU A 56 5.67 19.48 -12.12
N GLY A 57 5.04 18.32 -12.33
CA GLY A 57 3.88 18.20 -13.23
C GLY A 57 2.56 18.73 -12.67
N LEU A 58 2.43 18.85 -11.34
CA LEU A 58 1.19 19.33 -10.71
C LEU A 58 1.05 20.87 -10.75
N GLY A 59 2.10 21.64 -11.04
CA GLY A 59 1.97 23.09 -11.31
C GLY A 59 1.55 23.97 -10.12
N HIS A 60 1.37 23.41 -8.92
CA HIS A 60 1.06 24.11 -7.69
C HIS A 60 1.97 23.64 -6.54
N GLN A 61 1.99 24.39 -5.43
CA GLN A 61 2.87 24.10 -4.29
C GLN A 61 2.50 22.79 -3.61
N VAL A 62 3.16 21.71 -4.05
CA VAL A 62 3.11 20.39 -3.41
C VAL A 62 4.29 20.27 -2.46
N THR A 63 4.03 19.92 -1.20
CA THR A 63 5.13 19.65 -0.26
C THR A 63 5.89 18.39 -0.67
N PRO A 64 7.22 18.32 -0.46
CA PRO A 64 8.02 17.14 -0.77
C PRO A 64 7.47 15.85 -0.14
N GLU A 65 6.96 15.94 1.08
CA GLU A 65 6.35 14.81 1.79
C GLU A 65 5.09 14.31 1.08
N SER A 66 4.24 15.24 0.63
CA SER A 66 2.99 14.92 -0.04
C SER A 66 3.26 14.28 -1.43
N ALA A 67 4.25 14.80 -2.16
CA ALA A 67 4.72 14.21 -3.41
C ALA A 67 5.26 12.78 -3.20
N MET A 68 6.07 12.58 -2.15
CA MET A 68 6.62 11.27 -1.81
C MET A 68 5.54 10.26 -1.43
N VAL A 69 4.55 10.66 -0.63
CA VAL A 69 3.42 9.79 -0.27
C VAL A 69 2.62 9.42 -1.52
N LEU A 70 2.38 10.36 -2.43
CA LEU A 70 1.67 10.09 -3.68
C LEU A 70 2.46 9.14 -4.58
N ALA A 71 3.76 9.40 -4.78
CA ALA A 71 4.66 8.55 -5.57
C ALA A 71 4.68 7.11 -5.06
N ARG A 72 4.88 6.92 -3.75
CA ARG A 72 4.85 5.59 -3.10
C ARG A 72 3.52 4.88 -3.35
N SER A 73 2.40 5.58 -3.16
CA SER A 73 1.07 4.98 -3.35
C SER A 73 0.82 4.56 -4.80
N LYS A 74 1.21 5.39 -5.78
CA LYS A 74 1.05 5.09 -7.20
C LYS A 74 1.94 3.95 -7.65
N LEU A 75 3.20 3.92 -7.24
CA LEU A 75 4.12 2.82 -7.55
C LEU A 75 3.66 1.50 -6.93
N ALA A 76 3.11 1.54 -5.71
CA ALA A 76 2.50 0.36 -5.10
C ALA A 76 1.30 -0.16 -5.92
N LEU A 77 0.41 0.74 -6.36
CA LEU A 77 -0.73 0.37 -7.21
C LEU A 77 -0.29 -0.20 -8.55
N LEU A 78 0.71 0.39 -9.21
CA LEU A 78 1.26 -0.12 -10.47
C LEU A 78 1.77 -1.55 -10.29
N ARG A 79 2.56 -1.82 -9.26
CA ARG A 79 3.05 -3.18 -8.98
C ARG A 79 1.92 -4.17 -8.73
N LEU A 80 0.92 -3.80 -7.93
CA LEU A 80 -0.23 -4.67 -7.67
C LEU A 80 -1.00 -4.98 -8.95
N ARG A 81 -1.13 -4.02 -9.87
CA ARG A 81 -1.75 -4.22 -11.18
C ARG A 81 -0.92 -5.14 -12.07
N THR A 82 0.39 -4.95 -12.12
CA THR A 82 1.30 -5.84 -12.88
C THR A 82 1.22 -7.27 -12.36
N LEU A 83 1.31 -7.47 -11.03
CA LEU A 83 1.17 -8.79 -10.41
C LEU A 83 -0.21 -9.40 -10.70
N ARG A 84 -1.29 -8.61 -10.66
CA ARG A 84 -2.63 -9.09 -11.00
C ARG A 84 -2.70 -9.55 -12.45
N GLN A 85 -2.13 -8.78 -13.38
CA GLN A 85 -2.10 -9.11 -14.80
C GLN A 85 -1.29 -10.40 -15.05
N GLU A 86 -0.10 -10.52 -14.47
CA GLU A 86 0.72 -11.74 -14.55
C GLU A 86 -0.05 -12.96 -14.04
N LYS A 87 -0.75 -12.84 -12.91
CA LYS A 87 -1.53 -13.93 -12.32
C LYS A 87 -2.76 -14.29 -13.16
N LEU A 88 -3.46 -13.29 -13.71
CA LEU A 88 -4.57 -13.54 -14.63
C LEU A 88 -4.10 -14.20 -15.93
N ALA A 89 -2.95 -13.78 -16.47
CA ALA A 89 -2.35 -14.38 -17.65
C ALA A 89 -1.93 -15.84 -17.40
N ALA A 90 -1.37 -16.15 -16.22
CA ALA A 90 -1.04 -17.51 -15.83
C ALA A 90 -2.28 -18.44 -15.83
N LEU A 91 -3.44 -17.94 -15.43
CA LEU A 91 -4.69 -18.72 -15.46
C LEU A 91 -5.13 -19.11 -16.88
N LEU A 92 -4.75 -18.34 -17.90
CA LEU A 92 -5.03 -18.67 -19.30
C LEU A 92 -4.28 -19.93 -19.76
N GLY A 93 -3.12 -20.22 -19.16
CA GLY A 93 -2.33 -21.43 -19.40
C GLY A 93 -2.76 -22.65 -18.58
N GLY A 94 -3.71 -22.47 -17.65
CA GLY A 94 -4.22 -23.53 -16.77
C GLY A 94 -4.31 -23.06 -15.31
N PRO A 95 -5.37 -23.43 -14.57
CA PRO A 95 -5.56 -22.93 -13.22
C PRO A 95 -4.65 -23.65 -12.20
N LEU A 96 -3.72 -22.92 -11.57
CA LEU A 96 -3.13 -23.36 -10.30
C LEU A 96 -3.95 -22.79 -9.13
N PRO A 97 -4.43 -23.62 -8.17
CA PRO A 97 -5.14 -23.16 -6.97
C PRO A 97 -4.41 -22.07 -6.17
N ALA A 98 -3.08 -22.03 -6.26
CA ALA A 98 -2.23 -21.02 -5.64
C ALA A 98 -2.45 -19.61 -6.23
N ASP A 99 -2.72 -19.49 -7.54
CA ASP A 99 -2.88 -18.19 -8.21
C ASP A 99 -4.23 -17.55 -7.88
N LEU A 100 -5.30 -18.35 -7.76
CA LEU A 100 -6.61 -17.88 -7.30
C LEU A 100 -6.56 -17.34 -5.87
N LYS A 101 -5.82 -18.01 -4.97
CA LYS A 101 -5.60 -17.55 -3.60
C LYS A 101 -4.78 -16.25 -3.56
N CYS A 102 -3.77 -16.14 -4.43
CA CYS A 102 -2.96 -14.93 -4.58
C CYS A 102 -3.81 -13.74 -5.05
N LEU A 103 -4.66 -13.93 -6.06
CA LEU A 103 -5.56 -12.90 -6.60
C LEU A 103 -6.52 -12.34 -5.55
N LYS A 104 -7.13 -13.20 -4.72
CA LYS A 104 -7.96 -12.73 -3.58
C LYS A 104 -7.15 -11.94 -2.56
N GLY A 105 -5.90 -12.33 -2.32
CA GLY A 105 -4.97 -11.62 -1.45
C GLY A 105 -4.64 -10.21 -1.94
N LEU A 106 -4.45 -10.04 -3.26
CA LEU A 106 -4.11 -8.77 -3.91
C LEU A 106 -5.18 -7.68 -3.67
N GLU A 107 -6.46 -8.04 -3.63
CA GLU A 107 -7.56 -7.07 -3.44
C GLU A 107 -7.43 -6.30 -2.13
N ARG A 108 -6.95 -6.95 -1.06
CA ARG A 108 -6.73 -6.29 0.24
C ARG A 108 -5.66 -5.19 0.14
N TYR A 109 -4.56 -5.47 -0.56
CA TYR A 109 -3.46 -4.52 -0.75
C TYR A 109 -3.86 -3.39 -1.69
N GLU A 110 -4.63 -3.70 -2.73
CA GLU A 110 -5.14 -2.70 -3.68
C GLU A 110 -6.06 -1.70 -2.97
N ARG A 111 -7.00 -2.18 -2.15
CA ARG A 111 -7.86 -1.31 -1.33
C ARG A 111 -7.04 -0.39 -0.41
N ALA A 112 -6.03 -0.93 0.27
CA ALA A 112 -5.18 -0.14 1.16
C ALA A 112 -4.40 0.94 0.40
N ALA A 113 -3.80 0.60 -0.74
CA ALA A 113 -3.06 1.53 -1.58
C ALA A 113 -3.96 2.62 -2.19
N LEU A 114 -5.18 2.27 -2.62
CA LEU A 114 -6.18 3.23 -3.10
C LEU A 114 -6.64 4.20 -2.00
N VAL A 115 -6.80 3.71 -0.77
CA VAL A 115 -7.12 4.56 0.39
C VAL A 115 -5.97 5.53 0.68
N GLN A 116 -4.73 5.05 0.64
CA GLN A 116 -3.55 5.90 0.82
C GLN A 116 -3.45 6.97 -0.28
N GLN A 117 -3.66 6.58 -1.55
CA GLN A 117 -3.68 7.51 -2.68
C GLN A 117 -4.77 8.58 -2.50
N ARG A 118 -6.00 8.19 -2.15
CA ARG A 118 -7.10 9.14 -1.91
C ARG A 118 -6.79 10.12 -0.79
N ARG A 119 -6.15 9.66 0.29
CA ARG A 119 -5.71 10.54 1.38
C ARG A 119 -4.64 11.51 0.92
N ALA A 120 -3.65 11.04 0.15
CA ALA A 120 -2.61 11.90 -0.42
C ALA A 120 -3.22 12.98 -1.32
N LEU A 121 -4.11 12.61 -2.24
CA LEU A 121 -4.80 13.55 -3.12
C LEU A 121 -5.64 14.57 -2.35
N ARG A 122 -6.36 14.17 -1.29
CA ARG A 122 -7.10 15.12 -0.45
C ARG A 122 -6.19 16.10 0.28
N ALA A 123 -5.02 15.66 0.75
CA ALA A 123 -4.04 16.53 1.37
C ALA A 123 -3.47 17.55 0.36
N LEU A 124 -3.37 17.16 -0.91
CA LEU A 124 -2.97 18.05 -2.02
C LEU A 124 -4.08 19.03 -2.41
N SER A 125 -5.35 18.63 -2.32
CA SER A 125 -6.52 19.47 -2.65
C SER A 125 -7.04 20.35 -1.51
N LEU A 126 -6.28 20.53 -0.42
CA LEU A 126 -6.70 21.35 0.73
C LEU A 126 -5.65 22.39 1.10
N LYS A 127 -5.49 23.38 0.22
CA LYS A 127 -5.26 24.80 0.50
C LYS A 127 -5.76 25.59 -0.72
N GLY A 128 -7.08 25.64 -0.88
CA GLY A 128 -7.78 26.62 -1.71
C GLY A 128 -8.46 27.60 -0.78
#